data_AF-A0A6G3LR40-F1
#
_entry.id   AF-A0A6G3LR40-F1
#
_cell.length_a   1.000
_cell.length_b   1.000
_cell.length_c   1.000
_cell.angle_alpha   90.00
_cell.angle_beta   90.00
_cell.angle_gamma   90.00
#
_symmetry.space_group_name_H-M   'P 1'
#
loop_
_entity.id
_entity.type
_entity.pdbx_description
1 polymer ?
#
loop_
_entity_poly.entity_id
_entity_poly.type
_entity_poly.pdbx_seq_one_letter_code
_entity_poly.pdbx_strand_id
1 'polypeptide(L)'
;MAIDIEAARRTPPKVIMLRVRRYDPEAKRVWWQEYKVETHRGMTVLDALLKVKEEQDHTLVLRYSCRMGLCGSCGMVINGTPRLACQAQISEVASEANPVITVEPLYNFPVIRDLVTDFTDFFNKHKSVKPYLIRKDREEQENPKGQYDMSPDEYFQIYQYTNCIYCGLCYAACPVVAADPEFLGPQALMYAFRFVNDVRDEGWAERLLIVDTEHGCHRCHFAASCSAVCPKAVDPAGAIQMLRSKLFKYRMGLYKRRVSKIIGPPPEKGERVPLPPEAETLPGVDLKKMEQEPVVIKLPEE
;
A
#
# COMPACT_ATOMS: atom_id res chain seq x y z
N MET A 1 -6.56 -16.24 3.57
CA MET A 1 -5.34 -16.47 2.77
C MET A 1 -4.87 -17.89 3.07
N ALA A 2 -5.24 -18.86 2.25
CA ALA A 2 -4.58 -20.17 2.34
C ALA A 2 -3.12 -19.93 1.93
N ILE A 3 -2.17 -20.36 2.76
CA ILE A 3 -0.77 -20.45 2.34
C ILE A 3 -0.79 -21.43 1.17
N ASP A 4 -0.44 -20.95 -0.03
CA ASP A 4 -0.29 -21.81 -1.20
C ASP A 4 0.94 -22.70 -0.97
N ILE A 5 0.72 -23.85 -0.31
CA ILE A 5 1.75 -24.85 0.02
C ILE A 5 2.42 -25.37 -1.26
N GLU A 6 1.73 -25.32 -2.39
CA GLU A 6 2.24 -25.76 -3.68
C GLU A 6 3.22 -24.74 -4.26
N ALA A 7 2.92 -23.44 -4.16
CA ALA A 7 3.87 -22.37 -4.48
C ALA A 7 5.17 -22.47 -3.65
N ALA A 8 5.05 -22.79 -2.34
CA ALA A 8 6.21 -22.99 -1.47
C ALA A 8 7.11 -24.17 -1.88
N ARG A 9 6.61 -25.12 -2.68
CA ARG A 9 7.35 -26.29 -3.17
C ARG A 9 7.95 -26.09 -4.57
N ARG A 10 7.69 -24.97 -5.26
CA ARG A 10 8.23 -24.73 -6.60
C ARG A 10 9.74 -24.48 -6.55
N THR A 11 10.47 -25.25 -7.34
CA THR A 11 11.91 -25.08 -7.53
C THR A 11 12.14 -24.16 -8.74
N PRO A 12 12.91 -23.08 -8.60
CA PRO A 12 13.27 -22.24 -9.74
C PRO A 12 14.26 -22.96 -10.67
N PRO A 13 14.40 -22.51 -11.93
CA PRO A 13 15.44 -23.01 -12.83
C PRO A 13 16.82 -22.79 -12.24
N LYS A 14 17.71 -23.78 -12.34
CA LYS A 14 19.05 -23.72 -11.71
C LYS A 14 19.83 -22.46 -12.10
N VAL A 15 19.69 -22.03 -13.34
CA VAL A 15 20.27 -20.79 -13.86
C VAL A 15 19.19 -20.03 -14.60
N ILE A 16 19.11 -18.72 -14.37
CA ILE A 16 18.25 -17.81 -15.11
C ILE A 16 19.08 -16.78 -15.88
N MET A 17 18.44 -16.18 -16.87
CA MET A 17 18.94 -15.00 -17.57
C MET A 17 18.18 -13.76 -17.08
N LEU A 18 18.85 -12.93 -16.27
CA LEU A 18 18.28 -11.68 -15.81
C LEU A 18 18.59 -10.57 -16.81
N ARG A 19 17.58 -10.12 -17.56
CA ARG A 19 17.67 -9.08 -18.57
C ARG A 19 17.18 -7.76 -17.99
N VAL A 20 18.10 -6.86 -17.65
CA VAL A 20 17.82 -5.60 -16.96
C VAL A 20 17.88 -4.44 -17.94
N ARG A 21 16.87 -3.56 -17.92
CA ARG A 21 16.87 -2.30 -18.66
C ARG A 21 17.71 -1.27 -17.92
N ARG A 22 18.89 -0.97 -18.45
CA ARG A 22 19.85 -0.03 -17.90
C ARG A 22 19.64 1.36 -18.47
N TYR A 23 19.97 2.38 -17.68
CA TYR A 23 19.92 3.77 -18.11
C TYR A 23 21.01 4.59 -17.44
N ASP A 24 21.82 5.24 -18.27
CA ASP A 24 22.82 6.21 -17.85
C ASP A 24 22.36 7.63 -18.22
N PRO A 25 22.07 8.50 -17.23
CA PRO A 25 21.62 9.86 -17.50
C PRO A 25 22.71 10.77 -18.09
N GLU A 26 24.00 10.50 -17.81
CA GLU A 26 25.11 11.33 -18.31
C GLU A 26 25.30 11.09 -19.82
N ALA A 27 25.35 9.81 -20.22
CA ALA A 27 25.43 9.41 -21.61
C ALA A 27 24.06 9.43 -22.35
N LYS A 28 22.96 9.68 -21.63
CA LYS A 28 21.56 9.59 -22.12
C LYS A 28 21.28 8.28 -22.86
N ARG A 29 21.86 7.18 -22.40
CA ARG A 29 21.83 5.89 -23.08
C ARG A 29 20.95 4.90 -22.34
N VAL A 30 20.06 4.24 -23.07
CA VAL A 30 19.27 3.10 -22.60
C VAL A 30 19.74 1.84 -23.32
N TRP A 31 19.93 0.75 -22.60
CA TRP A 31 20.25 -0.55 -23.20
C TRP A 31 19.73 -1.70 -22.35
N TRP A 32 19.69 -2.89 -22.93
CA TRP A 32 19.43 -4.13 -22.21
C TRP A 32 20.75 -4.78 -21.86
N GLN A 33 20.93 -5.13 -20.59
CA GLN A 33 22.07 -5.89 -20.10
C GLN A 33 21.59 -7.22 -19.57
N GLU A 34 22.28 -8.30 -19.91
CA GLU A 34 21.94 -9.65 -19.50
C GLU A 34 22.98 -10.18 -18.51
N TYR A 35 22.50 -10.81 -17.44
CA TYR A 35 23.31 -11.40 -16.37
C TYR A 35 22.88 -12.82 -16.09
N LYS A 36 23.82 -13.77 -16.12
CA LYS A 36 23.54 -15.15 -15.75
C LYS A 36 23.55 -15.25 -14.23
N VAL A 37 22.48 -15.77 -13.65
CA VAL A 37 22.34 -15.85 -12.20
C VAL A 37 21.99 -17.28 -11.82
N GLU A 38 22.84 -17.90 -11.00
CA GLU A 38 22.52 -19.16 -10.35
C GLU A 38 21.45 -18.94 -9.28
N THR A 39 20.44 -19.79 -9.24
CA THR A 39 19.30 -19.64 -8.35
C THR A 39 19.25 -20.72 -7.29
N HIS A 40 18.53 -20.43 -6.21
CA HIS A 40 18.18 -21.39 -5.19
C HIS A 40 16.70 -21.26 -4.81
N ARG A 41 16.17 -22.26 -4.12
CA ARG A 41 14.78 -22.24 -3.64
C ARG A 41 14.55 -21.03 -2.72
N GLY A 42 13.42 -20.35 -2.93
CA GLY A 42 13.01 -19.16 -2.17
C GLY A 42 13.70 -17.85 -2.58
N MET A 43 14.58 -17.89 -3.59
CA MET A 43 15.24 -16.70 -4.11
C MET A 43 14.22 -15.76 -4.76
N THR A 44 14.32 -14.46 -4.44
CA THR A 44 13.49 -13.41 -5.04
C THR A 44 14.21 -12.72 -6.20
N VAL A 45 13.46 -11.97 -7.01
CA VAL A 45 14.06 -11.10 -8.04
C VAL A 45 14.97 -10.03 -7.42
N LEU A 46 14.65 -9.55 -6.20
CA LEU A 46 15.55 -8.65 -5.49
C LEU A 46 16.89 -9.33 -5.16
N ASP A 47 16.87 -10.56 -4.65
CA ASP A 47 18.10 -11.29 -4.33
C ASP A 47 18.96 -11.48 -5.59
N ALA A 48 18.33 -11.78 -6.74
CA ALA A 48 19.04 -11.90 -8.01
C ALA A 48 19.69 -10.59 -8.45
N LEU A 49 18.99 -9.45 -8.33
CA LEU A 49 19.54 -8.14 -8.66
C LEU A 49 20.68 -7.74 -7.72
N LEU A 50 20.59 -8.06 -6.43
CA LEU A 50 21.65 -7.77 -5.46
C LEU A 50 22.87 -8.66 -5.71
N LYS A 51 22.67 -9.95 -6.00
CA LYS A 51 23.76 -10.86 -6.41
C LYS A 51 24.48 -10.33 -7.65
N VAL A 52 23.75 -9.88 -8.67
CA VAL A 52 24.34 -9.22 -9.85
C VAL A 52 25.14 -7.98 -9.44
N LYS A 53 24.57 -7.12 -8.60
CA LYS A 53 25.25 -5.90 -8.13
C LYS A 53 26.51 -6.20 -7.32
N GLU A 54 26.52 -7.26 -6.53
CA GLU A 54 27.62 -7.64 -5.63
C GLU A 54 28.72 -8.41 -6.33
N GLU A 55 28.41 -9.21 -7.35
CA GLU A 55 29.36 -10.17 -7.93
C GLU A 55 29.71 -9.90 -9.40
N GLN A 56 28.86 -9.21 -10.15
CA GLN A 56 29.00 -9.07 -11.62
C GLN A 56 29.10 -7.62 -12.08
N ASP A 57 28.29 -6.72 -11.53
CA ASP A 57 28.20 -5.33 -11.97
C ASP A 57 27.78 -4.37 -10.85
N HIS A 58 28.77 -3.80 -10.17
CA HIS A 58 28.57 -2.83 -9.11
C HIS A 58 27.89 -1.52 -9.55
N THR A 59 27.87 -1.23 -10.86
CA THR A 59 27.27 0.01 -11.40
C THR A 59 25.75 -0.02 -11.42
N LEU A 60 25.13 -1.20 -11.28
CA LEU A 60 23.68 -1.37 -11.27
C LEU A 60 23.05 -0.61 -10.10
N VAL A 61 22.09 0.27 -10.39
CA VAL A 61 21.40 1.06 -9.36
C VAL A 61 19.92 0.66 -9.25
N LEU A 62 19.49 0.42 -8.01
CA LEU A 62 18.11 0.07 -7.66
C LEU A 62 17.76 0.57 -6.25
N ARG A 63 16.47 0.77 -5.97
CA ARG A 63 15.97 1.06 -4.61
C ARG A 63 15.47 -0.21 -3.95
N TYR A 64 15.85 -0.41 -2.69
CA TYR A 64 15.35 -1.48 -1.82
C TYR A 64 15.62 -1.13 -0.36
N SER A 65 14.96 -1.82 0.58
CA SER A 65 15.23 -1.69 2.01
C SER A 65 14.75 -2.92 2.79
N CYS A 66 13.46 -3.01 3.14
CA CYS A 66 12.96 -3.96 4.15
C CYS A 66 13.05 -5.45 3.82
N ARG A 67 13.22 -5.84 2.55
CA ARG A 67 13.21 -7.24 2.05
C ARG A 67 11.98 -8.11 2.41
N MET A 68 10.92 -7.54 2.97
CA MET A 68 9.72 -8.28 3.42
C MET A 68 8.40 -7.69 2.89
N GLY A 69 8.47 -6.88 1.83
CA GLY A 69 7.28 -6.32 1.18
C GLY A 69 6.52 -5.28 1.99
N LEU A 70 7.17 -4.53 2.89
CA LEU A 70 6.52 -3.51 3.74
C LEU A 70 6.87 -2.06 3.38
N CYS A 71 8.11 -1.76 3.02
CA CYS A 71 8.53 -0.37 2.75
C CYS A 71 8.10 0.19 1.38
N GLY A 72 7.75 -0.68 0.43
CA GLY A 72 7.35 -0.29 -0.93
C GLY A 72 8.48 0.16 -1.87
N SER A 73 9.74 0.25 -1.43
CA SER A 73 10.83 0.86 -2.20
C SER A 73 11.31 0.09 -3.44
N CYS A 74 11.08 -1.22 -3.50
CA CYS A 74 11.58 -2.10 -4.57
C CYS A 74 10.53 -2.38 -5.66
N GLY A 75 9.61 -1.44 -5.90
CA GLY A 75 8.68 -1.52 -7.01
C GLY A 75 9.41 -1.40 -8.34
N MET A 76 9.18 -2.36 -9.24
CA MET A 76 9.75 -2.40 -10.58
C MET A 76 8.82 -3.20 -11.50
N VAL A 77 9.06 -3.16 -12.80
CA VAL A 77 8.32 -4.01 -13.74
C VAL A 77 9.10 -5.28 -13.99
N ILE A 78 8.47 -6.41 -13.70
CA ILE A 78 9.05 -7.76 -13.82
C ILE A 78 8.19 -8.52 -14.82
N ASN A 79 8.77 -8.91 -15.95
CA ASN A 79 8.05 -9.56 -17.06
C ASN A 79 6.78 -8.79 -17.47
N GLY A 80 6.94 -7.47 -17.66
CA GLY A 80 5.85 -6.57 -18.06
C GLY A 80 4.82 -6.26 -16.97
N THR A 81 4.93 -6.86 -15.78
CA THR A 81 4.00 -6.62 -14.66
C THR A 81 4.67 -5.84 -13.52
N PRO A 82 4.09 -4.70 -13.06
CA PRO A 82 4.55 -4.02 -11.86
C PRO A 82 4.45 -4.93 -10.62
N ARG A 83 5.58 -5.18 -9.95
CA ARG A 83 5.69 -6.06 -8.78
C ARG A 83 6.70 -5.50 -7.78
N LEU A 84 6.63 -5.95 -6.52
CA LEU A 84 7.73 -5.74 -5.57
C LEU A 84 8.79 -6.82 -5.80
N ALA A 85 10.03 -6.42 -6.07
CA ALA A 85 11.10 -7.36 -6.35
C ALA A 85 11.40 -8.31 -5.20
N CYS A 86 11.23 -7.85 -3.95
CA CYS A 86 11.41 -8.69 -2.75
C CYS A 86 10.28 -9.69 -2.48
N GLN A 87 9.17 -9.60 -3.23
CA GLN A 87 8.07 -10.57 -3.13
C GLN A 87 7.95 -11.44 -4.38
N ALA A 88 8.45 -10.97 -5.53
CA ALA A 88 8.48 -11.75 -6.75
C ALA A 88 9.49 -12.90 -6.62
N GLN A 89 8.98 -14.10 -6.40
CA GLN A 89 9.79 -15.33 -6.34
C GLN A 89 10.26 -15.71 -7.73
N ILE A 90 11.53 -16.10 -7.88
CA ILE A 90 12.08 -16.55 -9.16
C ILE A 90 11.26 -17.73 -9.71
N SER A 91 10.82 -18.64 -8.84
CA SER A 91 10.00 -19.81 -9.19
C SER A 91 8.58 -19.47 -9.67
N GLU A 92 8.12 -18.23 -9.50
CA GLU A 92 6.82 -17.77 -10.00
C GLU A 92 6.94 -17.02 -11.33
N VAL A 93 8.11 -16.45 -11.61
CA VAL A 93 8.32 -15.57 -12.78
C VAL A 93 9.27 -16.16 -13.82
N ALA A 94 9.87 -17.31 -13.55
CA ALA A 94 10.70 -18.06 -14.50
C ALA A 94 10.40 -19.57 -14.41
N SER A 95 10.65 -20.29 -15.50
CA SER A 95 10.52 -21.74 -15.59
C SER A 95 11.64 -22.33 -16.46
N GLU A 96 11.83 -23.65 -16.45
CA GLU A 96 12.85 -24.29 -17.29
C GLU A 96 12.61 -24.04 -18.79
N ALA A 97 11.34 -23.91 -19.20
CA ALA A 97 10.97 -23.57 -20.56
C ALA A 97 11.21 -22.09 -20.91
N ASN A 98 11.17 -21.20 -19.91
CA ASN A 98 11.44 -19.77 -20.06
C ASN A 98 12.26 -19.25 -18.87
N PRO A 99 13.60 -19.42 -18.90
CA PRO A 99 14.48 -19.02 -17.80
C PRO A 99 14.84 -17.54 -17.84
N VAL A 100 14.20 -16.73 -18.69
CA VAL A 100 14.51 -15.30 -18.85
C VAL A 100 13.57 -14.46 -17.99
N ILE A 101 14.14 -13.59 -17.16
CA ILE A 101 13.39 -12.58 -16.39
C ILE A 101 13.80 -11.20 -16.90
N THR A 102 12.81 -10.43 -17.34
CA THR A 102 13.01 -9.03 -17.73
C THR A 102 12.68 -8.12 -16.56
N VAL A 103 13.56 -7.14 -16.31
CA VAL A 103 13.40 -6.15 -15.23
C VAL A 103 13.55 -4.74 -15.79
N GLU A 104 12.55 -3.92 -15.56
CA GLU A 104 12.50 -2.52 -16.00
C GLU A 104 12.15 -1.57 -14.85
N PRO A 105 12.53 -0.28 -14.95
CA PRO A 105 12.00 0.75 -14.05
C PRO A 105 10.46 0.81 -14.11
N LEU A 106 9.83 1.32 -13.06
CA LEU A 106 8.37 1.52 -13.04
C LEU A 106 7.92 2.41 -14.21
N TYR A 107 6.89 1.95 -14.92
CA TYR A 107 6.21 2.74 -15.93
C TYR A 107 5.56 3.98 -15.32
N ASN A 108 5.34 5.01 -16.13
CA ASN A 108 4.71 6.28 -15.74
C ASN A 108 5.51 7.12 -14.73
N PHE A 109 6.75 6.74 -14.43
CA PHE A 109 7.67 7.56 -13.66
C PHE A 109 8.90 7.90 -14.52
N PRO A 110 9.41 9.15 -14.45
CA PRO A 110 10.70 9.48 -15.06
C PRO A 110 11.81 8.60 -14.49
N VAL A 111 12.70 8.09 -15.35
CA VAL A 111 13.84 7.27 -14.91
C VAL A 111 15.02 8.18 -14.55
N ILE A 112 15.55 8.02 -13.33
CA ILE A 112 16.73 8.75 -12.85
C ILE A 112 17.99 8.03 -13.32
N ARG A 113 18.10 6.73 -13.00
CA ARG A 113 19.22 5.86 -13.37
C ARG A 113 18.80 4.40 -13.22
N ASP A 114 19.09 3.56 -14.20
CA ASP A 114 18.75 2.13 -14.19
C ASP A 114 17.30 1.86 -13.75
N LEU A 115 17.10 1.20 -12.61
CA LEU A 115 15.79 0.82 -12.07
C LEU A 115 15.21 1.87 -11.10
N VAL A 116 15.90 2.98 -10.90
CA VAL A 116 15.48 4.07 -10.01
C VAL A 116 14.68 5.10 -10.78
N THR A 117 13.44 5.32 -10.34
CA THR A 117 12.52 6.30 -10.92
C THR A 117 12.27 7.49 -9.98
N ASP A 118 11.79 8.60 -10.51
CA ASP A 118 11.44 9.80 -9.74
C ASP A 118 10.00 9.73 -9.22
N PHE A 119 9.82 9.77 -7.90
CA PHE A 119 8.52 9.72 -7.23
C PHE A 119 7.97 11.10 -6.84
N THR A 120 8.64 12.19 -7.24
CA THR A 120 8.28 13.56 -6.83
C THR A 120 6.83 13.90 -7.17
N ASP A 121 6.38 13.67 -8.41
CA ASP A 121 5.00 13.92 -8.84
C ASP A 121 3.99 13.07 -8.05
N PHE A 122 4.28 11.78 -7.89
CA PHE A 122 3.44 10.86 -7.12
C PHE A 122 3.21 11.34 -5.68
N PHE A 123 4.25 11.78 -4.99
CA PHE A 123 4.11 12.31 -3.63
C PHE A 123 3.50 13.72 -3.60
N ASN A 124 3.68 14.54 -4.63
CA ASN A 124 2.98 15.83 -4.74
C ASN A 124 1.47 15.62 -4.89
N LYS A 125 1.04 14.67 -5.73
CA LYS A 125 -0.37 14.28 -5.86
C LYS A 125 -0.93 13.70 -4.56
N HIS A 126 -0.16 12.86 -3.85
CA HIS A 126 -0.55 12.39 -2.52
C HIS A 126 -0.73 13.55 -1.52
N LYS A 127 0.17 14.53 -1.48
CA LYS A 127 0.04 15.71 -0.61
C LYS A 127 -1.15 16.57 -0.99
N SER A 128 -1.46 16.68 -2.28
CA SER A 128 -2.56 17.52 -2.79
C SER A 128 -3.92 17.12 -2.21
N VAL A 129 -4.13 15.85 -1.88
CA VAL A 129 -5.40 15.36 -1.30
C VAL A 129 -5.49 15.51 0.23
N LYS A 130 -4.58 16.30 0.83
CA LYS A 130 -4.52 16.59 2.28
C LYS A 130 -4.57 15.31 3.14
N PRO A 131 -3.54 14.45 3.09
CA PRO A 131 -3.54 13.10 3.65
C PRO A 131 -3.32 13.05 5.18
N TYR A 132 -3.97 13.94 5.93
CA TYR A 132 -3.86 14.07 7.39
C TYR A 132 -5.23 14.37 7.99
N LEU A 133 -5.46 14.07 9.26
CA LEU A 133 -6.76 14.34 9.90
C LEU A 133 -7.02 15.86 9.95
N ILE A 134 -8.18 16.30 9.44
CA ILE A 134 -8.62 17.70 9.54
C ILE A 134 -9.79 17.77 10.51
N ARG A 135 -9.70 18.65 11.51
CA ARG A 135 -10.65 18.80 12.61
C ARG A 135 -10.85 20.29 12.90
N LYS A 136 -12.07 20.70 13.26
CA LYS A 136 -12.37 22.12 13.53
C LYS A 136 -12.04 22.52 14.97
N ASP A 137 -12.09 21.57 15.89
CA ASP A 137 -11.68 21.70 17.29
C ASP A 137 -10.14 21.65 17.42
N ARG A 138 -9.49 22.78 17.16
CA ARG A 138 -8.03 22.91 17.32
C ARG A 138 -7.56 22.72 18.76
N GLU A 139 -8.31 23.26 19.72
CA GLU A 139 -7.99 23.12 21.14
C GLU A 139 -7.89 21.64 21.57
N GLU A 140 -8.77 20.77 21.05
CA GLU A 140 -8.72 19.34 21.35
C GLU A 140 -7.51 18.65 20.71
N GLN A 141 -7.02 19.14 19.57
CA GLN A 141 -5.82 18.60 18.93
C GLN A 141 -4.54 19.03 19.66
N GLU A 142 -4.51 20.22 20.24
CA GLU A 142 -3.36 20.74 20.99
C GLU A 142 -3.37 20.24 22.44
N ASN A 143 -4.54 20.14 23.06
CA ASN A 143 -4.76 19.75 24.46
C ASN A 143 -5.84 18.64 24.55
N PRO A 144 -5.52 17.38 24.20
CA PRO A 144 -6.50 16.30 24.10
C PRO A 144 -7.07 15.92 25.47
N LYS A 145 -8.41 15.90 25.57
CA LYS A 145 -9.18 15.50 26.75
C LYS A 145 -9.60 14.03 26.69
N GLY A 146 -9.49 13.41 25.52
CA GLY A 146 -9.78 11.99 25.32
C GLY A 146 -9.54 11.55 23.88
N GLN A 147 -10.08 10.38 23.54
CA GLN A 147 -9.95 9.82 22.19
C GLN A 147 -11.18 10.14 21.34
N TYR A 148 -11.02 10.20 20.02
CA TYR A 148 -12.16 10.30 19.11
C TYR A 148 -12.85 8.95 18.95
N ASP A 149 -14.17 8.94 19.14
CA ASP A 149 -15.01 7.76 18.95
C ASP A 149 -14.94 7.18 17.52
N MET A 150 -14.80 5.87 17.43
CA MET A 150 -14.85 5.13 16.19
C MET A 150 -15.26 3.69 16.51
N SER A 151 -16.41 3.26 15.98
CA SER A 151 -16.83 1.87 16.13
C SER A 151 -15.94 0.93 15.30
N PRO A 152 -15.89 -0.37 15.64
CA PRO A 152 -15.21 -1.36 14.81
C PRO A 152 -15.68 -1.36 13.35
N ASP A 153 -16.99 -1.23 13.11
CA ASP A 153 -17.54 -1.15 11.76
C ASP A 153 -17.03 0.09 11.01
N GLU A 154 -17.02 1.26 11.66
CA GLU A 154 -16.47 2.49 11.07
C GLU A 154 -14.98 2.36 10.76
N TYR A 155 -14.22 1.66 11.60
CA TYR A 155 -12.82 1.35 11.35
C TYR A 155 -12.64 0.40 10.16
N PHE A 156 -13.44 -0.67 10.05
CA PHE A 156 -13.39 -1.60 8.94
C PHE A 156 -13.65 -0.92 7.59
N GLN A 157 -14.46 0.14 7.57
CA GLN A 157 -14.71 0.95 6.37
C GLN A 157 -13.47 1.71 5.86
N ILE A 158 -12.40 1.84 6.66
CA ILE A 158 -11.16 2.52 6.27
C ILE A 158 -9.91 1.64 6.34
N TYR A 159 -9.94 0.57 7.14
CA TYR A 159 -8.79 -0.28 7.47
C TYR A 159 -8.05 -0.82 6.25
N GLN A 160 -8.78 -1.27 5.23
CA GLN A 160 -8.17 -1.80 4.01
C GLN A 160 -7.24 -0.76 3.35
N TYR A 161 -7.65 0.51 3.31
CA TYR A 161 -6.91 1.57 2.62
C TYR A 161 -5.72 2.10 3.43
N THR A 162 -5.71 1.90 4.76
CA THR A 162 -4.56 2.27 5.61
C THR A 162 -3.33 1.40 5.36
N ASN A 163 -3.50 0.24 4.75
CA ASN A 163 -2.41 -0.69 4.43
C ASN A 163 -1.61 -0.29 3.17
N CYS A 164 -1.88 0.88 2.58
CA CYS A 164 -1.11 1.38 1.45
C CYS A 164 0.34 1.70 1.87
N ILE A 165 1.30 1.11 1.16
CA ILE A 165 2.74 1.28 1.42
C ILE A 165 3.45 2.20 0.41
N TYR A 166 2.69 2.98 -0.36
CA TYR A 166 3.23 3.98 -1.30
C TYR A 166 4.21 3.44 -2.38
N CYS A 167 4.09 2.15 -2.73
CA CYS A 167 5.02 1.47 -3.65
C CYS A 167 4.94 1.89 -5.13
N GLY A 168 3.94 2.70 -5.52
CA GLY A 168 3.78 3.17 -6.90
C GLY A 168 3.28 2.14 -7.93
N LEU A 169 3.12 0.85 -7.58
CA LEU A 169 2.71 -0.18 -8.55
C LEU A 169 1.36 0.11 -9.22
N CYS A 170 0.39 0.59 -8.45
CA CYS A 170 -0.91 0.98 -8.98
C CYS A 170 -0.82 2.14 -9.99
N TYR A 171 0.13 3.05 -9.79
CA TYR A 171 0.39 4.20 -10.65
C TYR A 171 1.04 3.74 -11.97
N ALA A 172 2.03 2.85 -11.87
CA ALA A 172 2.70 2.25 -13.03
C ALA A 172 1.77 1.37 -13.88
N ALA A 173 0.81 0.68 -13.25
CA ALA A 173 -0.15 -0.17 -13.96
C ALA A 173 -1.30 0.61 -14.62
N CYS A 174 -1.52 1.87 -14.26
CA CYS A 174 -2.71 2.60 -14.68
C CYS A 174 -2.55 3.19 -16.09
N PRO A 175 -3.39 2.81 -17.08
CA PRO A 175 -3.31 3.38 -18.43
C PRO A 175 -3.74 4.85 -18.47
N VAL A 176 -4.59 5.29 -17.54
CA VAL A 176 -5.03 6.69 -17.45
C VAL A 176 -3.87 7.59 -17.03
N VAL A 177 -3.05 7.14 -16.06
CA VAL A 177 -1.84 7.86 -15.66
C VAL A 177 -0.87 7.98 -16.84
N ALA A 178 -0.75 6.94 -17.66
CA ALA A 178 0.11 6.98 -18.85
C ALA A 178 -0.38 7.99 -19.90
N ALA A 179 -1.70 8.15 -20.03
CA ALA A 179 -2.32 9.04 -21.02
C ALA A 179 -2.47 10.50 -20.54
N ASP A 180 -2.67 10.70 -19.24
CA ASP A 180 -2.93 12.00 -18.62
C ASP A 180 -2.00 12.20 -17.41
N PRO A 181 -0.86 12.89 -17.59
CA PRO A 181 0.06 13.21 -16.51
C PRO A 181 -0.52 14.09 -15.41
N GLU A 182 -1.64 14.78 -15.62
CA GLU A 182 -2.29 15.59 -14.58
C GLU A 182 -3.25 14.76 -13.71
N PHE A 183 -3.65 13.57 -14.18
CA PHE A 183 -4.49 12.67 -13.40
C PHE A 183 -3.89 12.40 -12.01
N LEU A 184 -4.68 12.62 -10.96
CA LEU A 184 -4.26 12.42 -9.55
C LEU A 184 -3.73 11.00 -9.30
N GLY A 185 -4.22 10.02 -10.05
CA GLY A 185 -3.77 8.64 -9.96
C GLY A 185 -4.48 7.83 -8.88
N PRO A 186 -4.38 6.50 -8.96
CA PRO A 186 -5.15 5.60 -8.09
C PRO A 186 -4.80 5.73 -6.61
N GLN A 187 -3.53 5.92 -6.27
CA GLN A 187 -3.12 6.01 -4.87
C GLN A 187 -3.67 7.26 -4.19
N ALA A 188 -3.53 8.44 -4.80
CA ALA A 188 -3.99 9.69 -4.19
C ALA A 188 -5.52 9.70 -4.03
N LEU A 189 -6.26 9.23 -5.04
CA LEU A 189 -7.72 9.15 -4.97
C LEU A 189 -8.21 8.15 -3.90
N MET A 190 -7.60 6.97 -3.80
CA MET A 190 -7.91 6.00 -2.75
C MET A 190 -7.59 6.58 -1.35
N TYR A 191 -6.48 7.32 -1.22
CA TYR A 191 -6.14 7.96 0.07
C TYR A 191 -7.10 9.10 0.42
N ALA A 192 -7.57 9.87 -0.56
CA ALA A 192 -8.65 10.84 -0.37
C ALA A 192 -9.92 10.14 0.13
N PHE A 193 -10.30 9.02 -0.49
CA PHE A 193 -11.44 8.22 -0.05
C PHE A 193 -11.30 7.76 1.41
N ARG A 194 -10.12 7.28 1.81
CA ARG A 194 -9.83 6.87 3.19
C ARG A 194 -10.17 7.98 4.20
N PHE A 195 -9.80 9.23 3.96
CA PHE A 195 -10.14 10.35 4.86
C PHE A 195 -11.59 10.82 4.73
N VAL A 196 -12.12 10.87 3.50
CA VAL A 196 -13.53 11.17 3.25
C VAL A 196 -14.46 10.16 3.96
N ASN A 197 -13.97 8.95 4.24
CA ASN A 197 -14.70 7.90 4.92
C ASN A 197 -14.39 7.77 6.43
N ASP A 198 -13.24 8.25 6.93
CA ASP A 198 -12.87 8.26 8.37
C ASP A 198 -13.71 9.24 9.21
N VAL A 199 -14.63 8.73 10.06
CA VAL A 199 -15.60 9.54 10.84
C VAL A 199 -14.99 10.58 11.77
N ARG A 200 -13.69 10.48 12.06
CA ARG A 200 -12.97 11.49 12.84
C ARG A 200 -12.71 12.74 12.01
N ASP A 201 -12.57 12.62 10.69
CA ASP A 201 -12.20 13.71 9.79
C ASP A 201 -13.38 14.65 9.47
N GLU A 202 -13.14 15.95 9.56
CA GLU A 202 -14.06 17.03 9.20
C GLU A 202 -13.68 17.77 7.90
N GLY A 203 -12.53 17.44 7.30
CA GLY A 203 -12.04 18.02 6.03
C GLY A 203 -12.53 17.29 4.78
N TRP A 204 -13.55 16.44 4.90
CA TRP A 204 -14.07 15.65 3.78
C TRP A 204 -14.58 16.53 2.63
N ALA A 205 -15.22 17.66 2.91
CA ALA A 205 -15.78 18.55 1.88
C ALA A 205 -14.68 19.15 1.02
N GLU A 206 -13.58 19.61 1.65
CA GLU A 206 -12.41 20.13 0.95
C GLU A 206 -11.79 19.07 0.04
N ARG A 207 -11.69 17.81 0.49
CA ARG A 207 -11.15 16.73 -0.33
C ARG A 207 -12.06 16.35 -1.49
N LEU A 208 -13.38 16.37 -1.30
CA LEU A 208 -14.33 16.14 -2.38
C LEU A 208 -14.15 17.17 -3.49
N LEU A 209 -13.92 18.45 -3.15
CA LEU A 209 -13.67 19.49 -4.14
C LEU A 209 -12.33 19.29 -4.89
N ILE A 210 -11.28 18.82 -4.20
CA ILE A 210 -9.97 18.53 -4.82
C ILE A 210 -10.08 17.40 -5.86
N VAL A 211 -10.86 16.37 -5.58
CA VAL A 211 -11.04 15.20 -6.47
C VAL A 211 -12.15 15.38 -7.50
N ASP A 212 -12.95 16.44 -7.40
CA ASP A 212 -14.04 16.77 -8.33
C ASP A 212 -13.55 17.67 -9.46
N THR A 213 -12.60 17.15 -10.23
CA THR A 213 -11.97 17.83 -11.36
C THR A 213 -11.90 16.90 -12.56
N GLU A 214 -11.61 17.45 -13.74
CA GLU A 214 -11.42 16.64 -14.95
C GLU A 214 -10.30 15.59 -14.78
N HIS A 215 -9.21 15.98 -14.10
CA HIS A 215 -8.06 15.13 -13.76
C HIS A 215 -8.21 14.43 -12.40
N GLY A 216 -9.38 14.54 -11.77
CA GLY A 216 -9.71 13.98 -10.48
C GLY A 216 -10.31 12.59 -10.59
N CYS A 217 -11.27 12.25 -9.72
CA CYS A 217 -11.87 10.93 -9.73
C CYS A 217 -12.63 10.62 -11.03
N HIS A 218 -13.11 11.62 -11.77
CA HIS A 218 -13.86 11.46 -13.03
C HIS A 218 -13.00 10.91 -14.19
N ARG A 219 -11.68 11.09 -14.17
CA ARG A 219 -10.79 10.56 -15.22
C ARG A 219 -10.60 9.05 -15.18
N CYS A 220 -10.97 8.38 -14.08
CA CYS A 220 -10.78 6.94 -13.94
C CYS A 220 -11.74 6.14 -14.86
N HIS A 221 -11.22 5.37 -15.81
CA HIS A 221 -12.06 4.52 -16.68
C HIS A 221 -12.25 3.09 -16.14
N PHE A 222 -11.97 2.86 -14.85
CA PHE A 222 -12.18 1.59 -14.16
C PHE A 222 -11.51 0.38 -14.83
N ALA A 223 -10.30 0.55 -15.37
CA ALA A 223 -9.50 -0.56 -15.91
C ALA A 223 -9.11 -1.62 -14.86
N ALA A 224 -9.21 -1.27 -13.56
CA ALA A 224 -8.90 -2.11 -12.40
C ALA A 224 -7.47 -2.70 -12.31
N SER A 225 -6.58 -2.36 -13.25
CA SER A 225 -5.17 -2.77 -13.22
C SER A 225 -4.45 -2.35 -11.93
N CYS A 226 -4.81 -1.20 -11.37
CA CYS A 226 -4.29 -0.70 -10.11
C CYS A 226 -4.57 -1.63 -8.91
N SER A 227 -5.76 -2.24 -8.86
CA SER A 227 -6.12 -3.20 -7.82
C SER A 227 -5.47 -4.55 -8.07
N ALA A 228 -5.40 -4.99 -9.33
CA ALA A 228 -4.80 -6.27 -9.71
C ALA A 228 -3.31 -6.39 -9.31
N VAL A 229 -2.55 -5.28 -9.39
CA VAL A 229 -1.11 -5.27 -9.03
C VAL A 229 -0.84 -4.92 -7.57
N CYS A 230 -1.86 -4.65 -6.76
CA CYS A 230 -1.65 -4.16 -5.40
C CYS A 230 -1.11 -5.27 -4.48
N PRO A 231 0.11 -5.14 -3.93
CA PRO A 231 0.71 -6.19 -3.10
C PRO A 231 0.08 -6.30 -1.70
N LYS A 232 -0.79 -5.34 -1.35
CA LYS A 232 -1.48 -5.24 -0.07
C LYS A 232 -3.00 -5.34 -0.21
N ALA A 233 -3.49 -5.66 -1.40
CA ALA A 233 -4.91 -5.81 -1.69
C ALA A 233 -5.77 -4.62 -1.21
N VAL A 234 -5.26 -3.39 -1.29
CA VAL A 234 -5.99 -2.20 -0.80
C VAL A 234 -7.10 -1.71 -1.74
N ASP A 235 -7.30 -2.37 -2.88
CA ASP A 235 -8.31 -2.10 -3.90
C ASP A 235 -8.52 -0.60 -4.25
N PRO A 236 -7.54 0.08 -4.88
CA PRO A 236 -7.70 1.46 -5.30
C PRO A 236 -8.87 1.67 -6.29
N ALA A 237 -9.16 0.69 -7.16
CA ALA A 237 -10.26 0.80 -8.12
C ALA A 237 -11.62 0.90 -7.42
N GLY A 238 -11.88 0.00 -6.45
CA GLY A 238 -13.10 0.05 -5.64
C GLY A 238 -13.22 1.37 -4.88
N ALA A 239 -12.14 1.82 -4.24
CA ALA A 239 -12.11 3.10 -3.51
C ALA A 239 -12.49 4.30 -4.39
N ILE A 240 -11.99 4.36 -5.63
CA ILE A 240 -12.31 5.45 -6.56
C ILE A 240 -13.80 5.45 -6.95
N GLN A 241 -14.41 4.28 -7.13
CA GLN A 241 -15.85 4.19 -7.41
C GLN A 241 -16.70 4.61 -6.21
N MET A 242 -16.30 4.21 -5.00
CA MET A 242 -16.97 4.67 -3.78
C MET A 242 -16.80 6.17 -3.57
N LEU A 243 -15.63 6.73 -3.89
CA LEU A 243 -15.38 8.17 -3.86
C LEU A 243 -16.29 8.94 -4.82
N ARG A 244 -16.45 8.45 -6.06
CA ARG A 244 -17.41 8.99 -7.03
C ARG A 244 -18.84 8.96 -6.52
N SER A 245 -19.25 7.85 -5.91
CA SER A 245 -20.59 7.74 -5.32
C SER A 245 -20.80 8.77 -4.20
N LYS A 246 -19.82 8.97 -3.32
CA LYS A 246 -19.87 9.98 -2.26
C LYS A 246 -19.91 11.40 -2.83
N LEU A 247 -19.09 11.68 -3.84
CA LEU A 247 -19.07 12.96 -4.52
C LEU A 247 -20.42 13.27 -5.18
N PHE A 248 -21.03 12.30 -5.85
CA PHE A 248 -22.37 12.43 -6.42
C PHE A 248 -23.40 12.77 -5.34
N LYS A 249 -23.41 12.02 -4.22
CA LYS A 249 -24.31 12.31 -3.08
C LYS A 249 -24.07 13.71 -2.51
N TYR A 250 -22.82 14.17 -2.47
CA TYR A 250 -22.46 15.51 -1.98
C TYR A 250 -23.01 16.60 -2.90
N ARG A 251 -22.81 16.48 -4.21
CA ARG A 251 -23.35 17.41 -5.21
C ARG A 251 -24.89 17.48 -5.20
N MET A 252 -25.55 16.36 -4.90
CA MET A 252 -27.00 16.28 -4.76
C MET A 252 -27.53 16.77 -3.39
N GLY A 253 -26.67 17.19 -2.47
CA GLY A 253 -27.07 17.59 -1.11
C GLY A 253 -27.55 16.44 -0.22
N LEU A 254 -27.30 15.19 -0.62
CA LEU A 254 -27.72 13.97 0.08
C LEU A 254 -26.62 13.39 0.98
N TYR A 255 -25.41 13.96 0.96
CA TYR A 255 -24.30 13.48 1.76
C TYR A 255 -24.40 13.97 3.20
N LYS A 256 -25.00 13.16 4.06
CA LYS A 256 -24.99 13.35 5.52
C LYS A 256 -23.90 12.49 6.14
N ARG A 257 -23.14 13.08 7.07
CA ARG A 257 -22.04 12.40 7.76
C ARG A 257 -22.14 12.58 9.26
N ARG A 258 -21.94 11.50 10.00
CA ARG A 258 -21.61 11.54 11.42
C ARG A 258 -20.18 12.07 11.59
N VAL A 259 -19.99 13.00 12.51
CA VAL A 259 -18.66 13.42 12.98
C VAL A 259 -18.44 12.79 14.34
N SER A 260 -17.26 12.20 14.51
CA SER A 260 -16.84 11.61 15.79
C SER A 260 -16.84 12.64 16.91
N LYS A 261 -17.25 12.19 18.11
CA LYS A 261 -17.20 12.95 19.36
C LYS A 261 -16.02 12.47 20.19
N ILE A 262 -15.58 13.31 21.11
CA ILE A 262 -14.58 12.93 22.11
C ILE A 262 -15.26 12.01 23.12
N ILE A 263 -14.68 10.84 23.33
CA ILE A 263 -14.96 9.98 24.48
C ILE A 263 -13.93 10.30 25.56
N GLY A 264 -14.32 10.14 26.83
CA GLY A 264 -13.46 10.43 27.98
C GLY A 264 -12.09 9.73 27.93
N PRO A 265 -11.21 10.06 28.88
CA PRO A 265 -9.86 9.49 28.91
C PRO A 265 -9.93 7.96 28.90
N PRO A 266 -8.92 7.28 28.33
CA PRO A 266 -8.81 5.84 28.48
C PRO A 266 -8.87 5.48 29.97
N PRO A 267 -9.39 4.29 30.31
CA PRO A 267 -9.51 3.86 31.70
C PRO A 267 -8.17 3.98 32.41
N GLU A 268 -8.21 4.38 33.69
CA GLU A 268 -6.99 4.48 34.49
C GLU A 268 -6.31 3.10 34.60
N LYS A 269 -4.99 3.10 34.85
CA LYS A 269 -4.23 1.86 35.00
C LYS A 269 -4.81 1.01 36.14
N GLY A 270 -5.46 -0.11 35.81
CA GLY A 270 -6.14 -1.00 36.76
C GLY A 270 -7.66 -0.95 36.69
N GLU A 271 -8.23 -0.02 35.93
CA GLU A 271 -9.66 0.08 35.69
C GLU A 271 -10.11 -0.96 34.64
N ARG A 272 -11.08 -1.81 35.00
CA ARG A 272 -11.61 -2.83 34.10
C ARG A 272 -12.58 -2.20 33.12
N VAL A 273 -12.29 -2.31 31.82
CA VAL A 273 -13.26 -1.99 30.77
C VAL A 273 -14.31 -3.09 30.73
N PRO A 274 -15.59 -2.80 31.00
CA PRO A 274 -16.64 -3.78 30.85
C PRO A 274 -16.69 -4.23 29.39
N LEU A 275 -16.76 -5.55 29.17
CA LEU A 275 -16.93 -6.08 27.83
C LEU A 275 -18.26 -5.60 27.23
N PRO A 276 -18.33 -5.38 25.91
CA PRO A 276 -19.60 -5.08 25.24
C PRO A 276 -20.65 -6.14 25.60
N PRO A 277 -21.93 -5.76 25.76
CA PRO A 277 -23.00 -6.71 26.08
C PRO A 277 -23.11 -7.88 25.10
N GLU A 278 -22.71 -7.66 23.84
CA GLU A 278 -22.72 -8.67 22.77
C GLU A 278 -21.41 -9.45 22.63
N ALA A 279 -20.40 -9.21 23.48
CA ALA A 279 -19.13 -9.93 23.42
C ALA A 279 -19.29 -11.35 23.98
N GLU A 280 -19.51 -12.31 23.09
CA GLU A 280 -19.40 -13.72 23.43
C GLU A 280 -17.92 -14.08 23.66
N THR A 281 -17.67 -14.82 24.73
CA THR A 281 -16.32 -15.34 25.01
C THR A 281 -15.99 -16.47 24.05
N LEU A 282 -14.69 -16.66 23.80
CA LEU A 282 -14.25 -17.86 23.09
C LEU A 282 -14.81 -19.11 23.79
N PRO A 283 -15.22 -20.15 23.04
CA PRO A 283 -15.72 -21.39 23.63
C PRO A 283 -14.78 -21.93 24.71
N GLY A 284 -15.27 -22.08 25.95
CA GLY A 284 -14.49 -22.53 27.10
C GLY A 284 -13.88 -21.41 27.96
N VAL A 285 -14.08 -20.14 27.63
CA VAL A 285 -13.64 -18.99 28.45
C VAL A 285 -14.80 -18.49 29.31
N ASP A 286 -14.71 -18.71 30.62
CA ASP A 286 -15.65 -18.20 31.62
C ASP A 286 -15.09 -16.90 32.25
N LEU A 287 -15.64 -15.75 31.86
CA LEU A 287 -15.21 -14.45 32.36
C LEU A 287 -15.42 -14.30 33.86
N LYS A 288 -16.47 -14.90 34.44
CA LYS A 288 -16.72 -14.81 35.90
C LYS A 288 -15.64 -15.52 36.71
N LYS A 289 -14.99 -16.56 36.13
CA LYS A 289 -13.79 -17.18 36.69
C LYS A 289 -12.55 -16.29 36.55
N MET A 290 -12.38 -15.63 35.41
CA MET A 290 -11.26 -14.67 35.20
C MET A 290 -11.39 -13.41 36.07
N GLU A 291 -12.60 -13.08 36.55
CA GLU A 291 -12.79 -11.99 37.50
C GLU A 291 -12.24 -12.30 38.91
N GLN A 292 -12.22 -13.58 39.30
CA GLN A 292 -11.84 -14.05 40.65
C GLN A 292 -10.32 -14.21 40.83
N GLU A 293 -9.57 -14.48 39.75
CA GLU A 293 -8.12 -14.57 39.78
C GLU A 293 -7.51 -13.61 38.75
N PRO A 294 -6.81 -12.54 39.16
CA PRO A 294 -6.09 -11.72 38.21
C PRO A 294 -5.06 -12.59 37.49
N VAL A 295 -5.10 -12.59 36.15
CA VAL A 295 -4.03 -13.20 35.35
C VAL A 295 -2.77 -12.36 35.57
N VAL A 296 -1.94 -12.77 36.52
CA VAL A 296 -0.61 -12.19 36.72
C VAL A 296 0.26 -12.69 35.59
N ILE A 297 0.36 -11.90 34.52
CA ILE A 297 1.39 -12.10 33.50
C ILE A 297 2.72 -11.76 34.18
N LYS A 298 3.43 -12.79 34.66
CA LYS A 298 4.83 -12.64 35.06
C LYS A 298 5.63 -12.39 33.79
N LEU A 299 5.82 -11.12 33.45
CA LEU A 299 6.85 -10.73 32.49
C LEU A 299 8.20 -11.21 33.06
N PRO A 300 9.06 -11.86 32.27
CA PRO A 300 10.44 -12.09 32.68
C PRO A 300 11.08 -10.74 33.05
N GLU A 301 11.83 -10.71 34.15
CA GLU A 301 12.69 -9.57 34.45
C GLU A 301 13.86 -9.57 33.45
N GLU A 302 13.72 -8.80 32.36
CA GLU A 302 14.81 -8.22 31.57
C GLU A 302 14.43 -6.81 31.10
#